data_AF-A0A820QIT8-F1
#
_entry.id   AF-A0A820QIT8-F1
#
_cell.length_a   1.000
_cell.length_b   1.000
_cell.length_c   1.000
_cell.angle_alpha   90.00
_cell.angle_beta   90.00
_cell.angle_gamma   90.00
#
_symmetry.space_group_name_H-M   'P 1'
#
loop_
_entity.id
_entity.type
_entity.pdbx_description
1 polymer ?
#
loop_
_entity_poly.entity_id
_entity_poly.type
_entity_poly.pdbx_seq_one_letter_code
_entity_poly.pdbx_strand_id
1 'polypeptide(L)'
;MNNETHSLALLAFIYRFEIITLPILIIFGSICNIMTFIVMRRRRMRVSSTCFYMAALAVTDTLVLWTGCLNQWFYIIHIPTVVAKSNFTCKLLPFLFVFFADASVWIIVCMSFERYFAVSRPLRASQMCTTKRAKWVNRIVLVVIDFILF
;
A
#
# COMPACT_ATOMS: atom_id res chain seq x y z
N MET A 1 -12.99 22.39 31.81
CA MET A 1 -14.10 21.41 31.76
C MET A 1 -14.70 21.27 30.36
N ASN A 2 -15.06 22.35 29.66
CA ASN A 2 -15.67 22.25 28.31
C ASN A 2 -14.70 21.72 27.23
N ASN A 3 -13.42 22.09 27.26
CA ASN A 3 -12.46 21.60 26.25
C ASN A 3 -12.20 20.10 26.35
N GLU A 4 -12.14 19.54 27.56
CA GLU A 4 -11.89 18.10 27.76
C GLU A 4 -13.08 17.25 27.32
N THR A 5 -14.32 17.71 27.58
CA THR A 5 -15.52 17.01 27.12
C THR A 5 -15.66 17.03 25.60
N HIS A 6 -15.28 18.13 24.94
CA HIS A 6 -15.21 18.18 23.47
C HIS A 6 -14.15 17.21 22.91
N SER A 7 -12.95 17.17 23.49
CA SER A 7 -11.91 16.22 23.07
C SER A 7 -12.34 14.75 23.22
N LEU A 8 -12.99 14.41 24.34
CA LEU A 8 -13.51 13.05 24.56
C LEU A 8 -14.63 12.67 23.58
N ALA A 9 -15.52 13.60 23.26
CA ALA A 9 -16.58 13.38 22.27
C ALA A 9 -16.00 13.13 20.87
N LEU A 10 -14.96 13.88 20.48
CA LEU A 10 -14.26 13.68 19.20
C LEU A 10 -13.57 12.32 19.14
N LEU A 11 -12.85 11.93 20.20
CA LEU A 11 -12.20 10.62 20.25
C LEU A 11 -13.21 9.47 20.16
N ALA A 12 -14.33 9.57 20.89
CA ALA A 12 -15.40 8.57 20.82
C ALA A 12 -16.02 8.49 19.41
N PHE A 13 -16.18 9.62 18.73
CA PHE A 13 -16.66 9.66 17.35
C PHE A 13 -15.67 8.99 16.38
N ILE A 14 -14.38 9.34 16.45
CA ILE A 14 -13.33 8.74 15.60
C ILE A 14 -13.29 7.23 15.83
N TYR A 15 -13.31 6.79 17.09
CA TYR A 15 -13.26 5.37 17.44
C TYR A 15 -14.44 4.58 16.87
N ARG A 16 -15.66 5.13 16.99
CA ARG A 16 -16.88 4.52 16.41
C ARG A 16 -16.86 4.51 14.89
N PHE A 17 -16.23 5.50 14.26
CA PHE A 17 -16.08 5.52 12.82
C PHE A 17 -15.09 4.46 12.36
N GLU A 18 -13.91 4.36 12.98
CA GLU A 18 -12.86 3.40 12.62
C GLU A 18 -13.32 1.95 12.82
N ILE A 19 -13.99 1.63 13.93
CA ILE A 19 -14.44 0.25 14.22
C ILE A 19 -15.41 -0.30 13.16
N ILE A 20 -16.20 0.58 12.53
CA ILE A 20 -17.18 0.23 11.49
C ILE A 20 -16.53 0.24 10.10
N THR A 21 -15.72 1.26 9.79
CA THR A 21 -15.20 1.46 8.44
C THR A 21 -14.02 0.54 8.10
N LEU A 22 -13.11 0.28 9.06
CA LEU A 22 -11.95 -0.57 8.83
C LEU A 22 -12.30 -2.00 8.36
N PRO A 23 -13.21 -2.76 8.99
CA PRO A 23 -13.52 -4.11 8.54
C PRO A 23 -14.16 -4.12 7.16
N ILE A 24 -15.02 -3.12 6.85
CA ILE A 24 -15.62 -2.96 5.51
C ILE A 24 -14.51 -2.74 4.47
N LEU A 25 -13.58 -1.84 4.76
CA LEU A 25 -12.47 -1.49 3.88
C LEU A 25 -11.50 -2.67 3.69
N ILE A 26 -11.20 -3.43 4.74
CA ILE A 26 -10.34 -4.63 4.67
C ILE A 26 -10.99 -5.71 3.79
N ILE A 27 -12.26 -6.05 4.05
CA ILE A 27 -12.96 -7.14 3.34
C ILE A 27 -13.18 -6.74 1.89
N PHE A 28 -13.86 -5.61 1.66
CA PHE A 28 -14.21 -5.16 0.31
C PHE A 28 -12.96 -4.81 -0.50
N GLY A 29 -12.02 -4.08 0.11
CA GLY A 29 -10.76 -3.72 -0.53
C GLY A 29 -9.94 -4.94 -0.93
N SER A 30 -9.83 -5.96 -0.06
CA SER A 30 -9.14 -7.21 -0.41
C SER A 30 -9.81 -7.92 -1.58
N ILE A 31 -11.14 -8.05 -1.58
CA ILE A 31 -11.88 -8.70 -2.67
C ILE A 31 -11.64 -7.97 -4.00
N CYS A 32 -11.81 -6.64 -4.02
CA CYS A 32 -11.64 -5.83 -5.23
C CYS A 32 -10.21 -5.88 -5.76
N ASN A 33 -9.21 -5.81 -4.88
CA ASN A 33 -7.81 -5.86 -5.27
C ASN A 33 -7.40 -7.26 -5.78
N ILE A 34 -7.84 -8.33 -5.11
CA ILE A 34 -7.60 -9.71 -5.58
C ILE A 34 -8.25 -9.92 -6.96
N MET A 35 -9.49 -9.48 -7.14
CA MET A 35 -10.17 -9.57 -8.43
C MET A 35 -9.42 -8.79 -9.52
N THR A 36 -8.98 -7.56 -9.20
CA THR A 36 -8.17 -6.73 -10.09
C THR A 36 -6.89 -7.45 -10.50
N PHE A 37 -6.15 -8.00 -9.54
CA PHE A 37 -4.94 -8.77 -9.82
C PHE A 37 -5.22 -9.95 -10.77
N ILE A 38 -6.25 -10.75 -10.49
CA ILE A 38 -6.63 -11.90 -11.32
C ILE A 38 -6.94 -11.45 -12.75
N VAL A 39 -7.75 -10.40 -12.93
CA VAL A 39 -8.16 -9.89 -14.24
C VAL A 39 -6.96 -9.33 -15.01
N MET A 40 -6.12 -8.52 -14.38
CA MET A 40 -4.95 -7.90 -15.02
C MET A 40 -3.88 -8.93 -15.38
N ARG A 41 -3.83 -10.06 -14.67
CA ARG A 41 -2.94 -11.19 -14.98
C ARG A 41 -3.48 -12.12 -16.06
N ARG A 42 -4.67 -11.90 -16.65
CA ARG A 42 -5.14 -12.70 -17.80
C ARG A 42 -4.28 -12.45 -19.04
N ARG A 43 -4.04 -13.48 -19.85
CA ARG A 43 -3.13 -13.45 -21.02
C ARG A 43 -3.43 -12.30 -22.00
N ARG A 44 -4.72 -11.98 -22.19
CA ARG A 44 -5.18 -10.87 -23.05
C ARG A 44 -4.82 -9.48 -22.52
N MET A 45 -4.71 -9.32 -21.19
CA MET A 45 -4.43 -8.02 -20.54
C MET A 45 -2.94 -7.75 -20.35
N ARG A 46 -2.11 -8.80 -20.24
CA ARG A 46 -0.65 -8.70 -20.03
C ARG A 46 0.12 -7.96 -21.12
N VAL A 47 -0.50 -7.69 -22.27
CA VAL A 47 0.12 -6.98 -23.40
C VAL A 47 0.36 -5.50 -23.05
N SER A 48 -0.42 -4.93 -22.14
CA SER A 48 -0.30 -3.52 -21.74
C SER A 48 0.53 -3.36 -20.46
N SER A 49 1.55 -2.49 -20.50
CA SER A 49 2.33 -2.09 -19.33
C SER A 49 1.46 -1.51 -18.20
N THR A 50 0.34 -0.85 -18.54
CA THR A 50 -0.64 -0.37 -17.54
C THR A 50 -1.24 -1.52 -16.74
N CYS A 51 -1.51 -2.68 -17.36
CA CYS A 51 -2.03 -3.84 -16.64
C CYS A 51 -1.00 -4.40 -15.65
N PHE A 52 0.30 -4.28 -15.96
CA PHE A 52 1.35 -4.64 -15.01
C PHE A 52 1.37 -3.70 -13.81
N TYR A 53 1.32 -2.38 -14.02
CA TYR A 53 1.24 -1.41 -12.90
C TYR A 53 -0.02 -1.60 -12.06
N MET A 54 -1.19 -1.80 -12.69
CA MET A 54 -2.44 -2.05 -11.96
C MET A 54 -2.40 -3.35 -11.16
N ALA A 55 -1.76 -4.41 -11.68
CA ALA A 55 -1.56 -5.64 -10.92
C ALA A 55 -0.62 -5.44 -9.74
N ALA A 56 0.48 -4.68 -9.91
CA ALA A 56 1.39 -4.36 -8.83
C ALA A 56 0.72 -3.50 -7.74
N LEU A 57 -0.07 -2.51 -8.16
CA LEU A 57 -0.85 -1.64 -7.28
C LEU A 57 -1.87 -2.44 -6.46
N ALA A 58 -2.59 -3.37 -7.09
CA ALA A 58 -3.53 -4.25 -6.38
C ALA A 58 -2.83 -5.11 -5.31
N VAL A 59 -1.60 -5.54 -5.54
CA VAL A 59 -0.80 -6.27 -4.55
C VAL A 59 -0.40 -5.36 -3.40
N THR A 60 0.17 -4.18 -3.68
CA THR A 60 0.60 -3.25 -2.63
C THR A 60 -0.57 -2.74 -1.80
N ASP A 61 -1.70 -2.41 -2.42
CA ASP A 61 -2.90 -1.98 -1.71
C ASP A 61 -3.46 -3.10 -0.81
N THR A 62 -3.46 -4.35 -1.27
CA THR A 62 -3.82 -5.48 -0.40
C THR A 62 -2.85 -5.59 0.78
N LEU A 63 -1.55 -5.46 0.56
CA LEU A 63 -0.58 -5.54 1.65
C LEU A 63 -0.74 -4.40 2.66
N VAL A 64 -1.07 -3.18 2.22
CA VAL A 64 -1.41 -2.05 3.10
C VAL A 64 -2.62 -2.36 3.98
N LEU A 65 -3.69 -2.94 3.40
CA LEU A 65 -4.89 -3.34 4.17
C LEU A 65 -4.55 -4.34 5.28
N TRP A 66 -3.71 -5.34 4.98
CA TRP A 66 -3.38 -6.40 5.92
C TRP A 66 -2.32 -6.02 6.96
N THR A 67 -1.35 -5.18 6.59
CA THR A 67 -0.27 -4.76 7.50
C THR A 67 -0.69 -3.59 8.40
N GLY A 68 -1.42 -2.61 7.86
CA GLY A 68 -1.88 -1.43 8.59
C GLY A 68 -3.30 -1.58 9.12
N CYS A 69 -4.29 -1.59 8.22
CA CYS A 69 -5.71 -1.49 8.59
C CYS A 69 -6.18 -2.65 9.49
N LEU A 70 -5.75 -3.89 9.21
CA LEU A 70 -6.11 -5.04 10.03
C LEU A 70 -5.51 -4.98 11.44
N ASN A 71 -4.25 -4.54 11.57
CA ASN A 71 -3.63 -4.36 12.89
C ASN A 71 -4.29 -3.23 13.68
N GLN A 72 -4.61 -2.11 13.03
CA GLN A 72 -5.36 -1.01 13.63
C GLN A 72 -6.74 -1.47 14.11
N TRP A 73 -7.45 -2.25 13.29
CA TRP A 73 -8.75 -2.78 13.67
C TRP A 73 -8.65 -3.70 14.89
N PHE A 74 -7.69 -4.64 14.90
CA PHE A 74 -7.43 -5.51 16.06
C PHE A 74 -7.12 -4.71 17.33
N TYR A 75 -6.34 -3.64 17.22
CA TYR A 75 -6.05 -2.75 18.34
C TYR A 75 -7.32 -2.12 18.94
N ILE A 76 -8.22 -1.62 18.09
CA ILE A 76 -9.49 -0.99 18.48
C ILE A 76 -10.49 -1.99 19.09
N ILE A 77 -10.48 -3.25 18.66
CA ILE A 77 -11.36 -4.27 19.24
C ILE A 77 -10.72 -5.01 20.42
N HIS A 78 -9.59 -4.52 20.93
CA HIS A 78 -8.83 -5.11 22.03
C HIS A 78 -8.42 -6.58 21.80
N ILE A 79 -8.22 -6.97 20.54
CA ILE A 79 -7.64 -8.26 20.17
C ILE A 79 -6.11 -8.12 20.15
N PRO A 80 -5.35 -9.10 20.68
CA PRO A 80 -3.88 -9.07 20.61
C PRO A 80 -3.38 -8.87 19.17
N THR A 81 -2.74 -7.74 18.91
CA THR A 81 -2.20 -7.40 17.59
C THR A 81 -0.95 -8.22 17.28
N VAL A 82 -0.65 -8.41 16.00
CA VAL A 82 0.59 -9.11 15.60
C VAL A 82 1.83 -8.28 15.98
N VAL A 83 1.68 -6.96 16.01
CA VAL A 83 2.68 -5.98 16.49
C VAL A 83 3.05 -6.24 17.95
N ALA A 84 2.09 -6.62 18.80
CA ALA A 84 2.31 -6.86 20.24
C ALA A 84 2.93 -8.24 20.56
N LYS A 85 3.08 -9.14 19.57
CA LYS A 85 3.60 -10.50 19.81
C LYS A 85 5.12 -10.58 19.97
N SER A 86 5.89 -9.66 19.37
CA SER A 86 7.35 -9.69 19.38
C SER A 86 7.94 -8.32 19.10
N ASN A 87 9.13 -8.03 19.65
CA ASN A 87 9.91 -6.82 19.31
C ASN A 87 10.21 -6.73 17.81
N PHE A 88 10.37 -7.88 17.15
CA PHE A 88 10.59 -7.94 15.71
C PHE A 88 9.35 -7.49 14.92
N THR A 89 8.16 -8.04 15.24
CA THR A 89 6.91 -7.66 14.56
C THR A 89 6.47 -6.24 14.88
N CYS A 90 6.82 -5.74 16.06
CA CYS A 90 6.58 -4.35 16.48
C CYS A 90 7.25 -3.33 15.55
N LYS A 91 8.47 -3.61 15.07
CA LYS A 91 9.19 -2.77 14.12
C LYS A 91 8.81 -3.07 12.67
N LEU A 92 8.70 -4.36 12.34
CA LEU A 92 8.51 -4.81 10.96
C LEU A 92 7.16 -4.40 10.37
N LEU A 93 6.05 -4.55 11.11
CA LEU A 93 4.73 -4.32 10.54
C LEU A 93 4.44 -2.84 10.21
N PRO A 94 4.73 -1.87 11.11
CA PRO A 94 4.62 -0.46 10.78
C PRO A 94 5.52 -0.07 9.61
N PHE A 95 6.74 -0.64 9.55
CA PHE A 95 7.63 -0.44 8.43
C PHE A 95 7.01 -0.93 7.12
N LEU A 96 6.52 -2.16 7.08
CA LEU A 96 5.90 -2.74 5.89
C LEU A 96 4.70 -1.94 5.42
N PHE A 97 3.87 -1.45 6.35
CA PHE A 97 2.74 -0.58 6.03
C PHE A 97 3.18 0.68 5.29
N VAL A 98 4.14 1.44 5.84
CA VAL A 98 4.66 2.66 5.20
C VAL A 98 5.33 2.33 3.86
N PHE A 99 6.13 1.27 3.83
CA PHE A 99 6.82 0.84 2.62
C PHE A 99 5.87 0.50 1.48
N PHE A 100 4.79 -0.27 1.74
CA PHE A 100 3.82 -0.62 0.71
C PHE A 100 2.97 0.59 0.29
N ALA A 101 2.65 1.50 1.21
CA ALA A 101 1.95 2.74 0.88
C ALA A 101 2.80 3.61 -0.06
N ASP A 102 4.08 3.80 0.24
CA ASP A 102 5.01 4.53 -0.64
C ASP A 102 5.19 3.81 -1.98
N ALA A 103 5.29 2.48 -1.98
CA ALA A 103 5.38 1.70 -3.21
C ALA A 103 4.15 1.92 -4.11
N SER A 104 2.93 1.95 -3.56
CA SER A 104 1.71 2.29 -4.32
C SER A 104 1.82 3.67 -4.97
N VAL A 105 2.29 4.69 -4.25
CA VAL A 105 2.50 6.04 -4.79
C VAL A 105 3.51 6.03 -5.94
N TRP A 106 4.66 5.38 -5.77
CA TRP A 106 5.68 5.29 -6.81
C TRP A 106 5.22 4.52 -8.06
N ILE A 107 4.39 3.48 -7.89
CA ILE A 107 3.75 2.75 -9.00
C ILE A 107 2.84 3.69 -9.80
N ILE A 108 2.00 4.47 -9.14
CA ILE A 108 1.12 5.45 -9.79
C ILE A 108 1.94 6.51 -10.54
N VAL A 109 3.00 7.02 -9.92
CA VAL A 109 3.92 7.98 -10.55
C VAL A 109 4.53 7.39 -11.83
N CYS A 110 5.03 6.16 -11.77
CA CYS A 110 5.61 5.48 -12.94
C CYS A 110 4.56 5.26 -14.05
N MET A 111 3.35 4.84 -13.69
CA MET A 111 2.23 4.67 -14.63
C MET A 111 1.88 6.00 -15.31
N SER A 112 1.78 7.09 -14.55
CA SER A 112 1.49 8.43 -15.08
C SER A 112 2.61 8.93 -15.99
N PHE A 113 3.88 8.72 -15.62
CA PHE A 113 5.01 9.06 -16.48
C PHE A 113 4.95 8.29 -17.80
N GLU A 114 4.71 6.97 -17.77
CA GLU A 114 4.60 6.18 -18.99
C GLU A 114 3.48 6.69 -19.91
N ARG A 115 2.29 6.95 -19.35
CA ARG A 115 1.15 7.49 -20.11
C ARG A 115 1.44 8.86 -20.69
N TYR A 116 2.09 9.74 -19.92
CA TYR A 116 2.51 11.07 -20.38
C TYR A 116 3.45 10.97 -21.59
N PHE A 117 4.48 10.12 -21.53
CA PHE A 117 5.42 9.96 -22.65
C PHE A 117 4.79 9.31 -23.87
N ALA A 118 3.89 8.34 -23.68
CA ALA A 118 3.16 7.71 -24.78
C ALA A 118 2.31 8.72 -25.57
N VAL A 119 1.70 9.70 -24.89
CA VAL A 119 0.87 10.73 -25.51
C VAL A 119 1.71 11.89 -26.07
N SER A 120 2.62 12.45 -25.25
CA SER A 120 3.34 13.69 -25.60
C SER A 120 4.58 13.47 -26.46
N ARG A 121 5.16 12.26 -26.47
CA ARG A 121 6.43 11.97 -27.16
C ARG A 121 6.44 10.54 -27.74
N PRO A 122 5.59 10.23 -28.74
CA PRO A 122 5.48 8.88 -29.32
C PRO A 122 6.81 8.28 -29.81
N LEU A 123 7.80 9.12 -30.18
CA LEU A 123 9.13 8.70 -30.68
C LEU A 123 10.21 8.47 -29.59
N ARG A 124 10.00 8.86 -28.33
CA ARG A 124 10.99 8.69 -27.23
C ARG A 124 10.61 7.65 -26.19
N ALA A 125 9.44 7.03 -26.31
CA ALA A 125 8.91 6.06 -25.35
C ALA A 125 9.81 4.81 -25.17
N SER A 126 10.62 4.43 -26.18
CA SER A 126 11.49 3.24 -26.09
C SER A 126 12.80 3.47 -25.33
N GLN A 127 13.24 4.73 -25.12
CA GLN A 127 14.54 5.04 -24.48
C GLN A 127 14.44 5.34 -22.97
N MET A 128 13.25 5.51 -22.41
CA MET A 128 13.08 5.96 -21.02
C MET A 128 12.90 4.84 -19.99
N CYS A 129 12.66 3.60 -20.42
CA CYS A 129 12.78 2.41 -19.57
C CYS A 129 14.25 2.02 -19.41
N THR A 130 15.04 2.85 -18.71
CA THR A 130 16.43 2.51 -18.42
C THR A 130 16.51 1.71 -17.12
N THR A 131 17.21 0.56 -17.20
CA THR A 131 17.63 -0.35 -16.12
C THR A 131 18.26 0.32 -14.89
N LYS A 132 18.61 1.62 -14.99
CA LYS A 132 19.16 2.45 -13.90
C LYS A 132 18.12 2.79 -12.82
N ARG A 133 16.85 3.02 -13.18
CA ARG A 133 15.77 3.28 -12.20
C ARG A 133 15.39 2.03 -11.41
N ALA A 134 15.32 0.87 -12.08
CA ALA A 134 15.09 -0.42 -11.44
C ALA A 134 16.19 -0.76 -10.41
N LYS A 135 17.46 -0.47 -10.72
CA LYS A 135 18.57 -0.62 -9.77
C LYS A 135 18.50 0.32 -8.57
N TRP A 136 17.95 1.52 -8.74
CA TRP A 136 17.76 2.48 -7.64
C TRP A 136 16.67 2.04 -6.69
N VAL A 137 15.51 1.63 -7.21
CA VAL A 137 14.42 1.09 -6.40
C VAL A 137 14.89 -0.16 -5.66
N ASN A 138 15.57 -1.09 -6.34
CA ASN A 138 16.09 -2.30 -5.69
C ASN A 138 17.13 -1.99 -4.60
N ARG A 139 17.97 -0.95 -4.78
CA ARG A 139 18.91 -0.52 -3.75
C ARG A 139 18.24 0.13 -2.55
N ILE A 140 17.19 0.93 -2.76
CA ILE A 140 16.42 1.52 -1.65
C ILE A 140 15.77 0.40 -0.83
N VAL A 141 15.17 -0.59 -1.50
CA VAL A 141 14.55 -1.75 -0.82
C VAL A 141 15.57 -2.51 0.03
N LEU A 142 16.76 -2.79 -0.51
CA LEU A 142 17.80 -3.54 0.22
C LEU A 142 18.37 -2.76 1.42
N VAL A 143 18.70 -1.48 1.24
CA VAL A 143 19.24 -0.64 2.33
C VAL A 143 18.25 -0.50 3.48
N VAL A 144 16.97 -0.39 3.15
CA VAL A 144 15.92 -0.26 4.15
C VAL A 144 15.71 -1.58 4.90
N ILE A 145 15.79 -2.73 4.22
CA ILE A 145 15.74 -4.06 4.86
C ILE A 145 16.94 -4.25 5.80
N ASP A 146 18.15 -3.88 5.38
CA ASP A 146 19.36 -4.01 6.19
C ASP A 146 19.32 -3.11 7.44
N PHE A 147 18.79 -1.89 7.33
CA PHE A 147 18.63 -0.96 8.46
C PHE A 147 17.60 -1.45 9.50
N ILE A 148 16.69 -2.36 9.13
CA ILE A 148 15.66 -2.93 10.02
C ILE A 148 16.19 -4.16 10.77
N LEU A 149 17.18 -4.86 10.21
CA LEU A 149 17.78 -6.07 10.76
C LEU A 149 18.93 -5.78 11.74
N PHE A 150 19.31 -4.51 11.93
CA PHE A 150 20.34 -4.04 12.86
C PHE A 150 19.73 -3.17 13.98
#